data_AF-A0A1C0U1V2-F1
#
_entry.id   AF-A0A1C0U1V2-F1
#
_cell.length_a   1.000
_cell.length_b   1.000
_cell.length_c   1.000
_cell.angle_alpha   90.00
_cell.angle_beta   90.00
_cell.angle_gamma   90.00
#
_symmetry.space_group_name_H-M   'P 1'
#
loop_
_entity.id
_entity.type
_entity.pdbx_description
1 polymer ?
#
loop_
_entity_poly.entity_id
_entity_poly.type
_entity_poly.pdbx_seq_one_letter_code
_entity_poly.pdbx_strand_id
1 'polypeptide(L)'
;MSHIDHVDIQFFNLMQEMRRYTKNSLNKSKVEPFVPSTPELQAYSNMLRKEYNSMNLAQQKAANDVIAELKDIAEPGTNSVAELSETEVTNNTIKYQNDIKSDPNHADENWINDMNKSRQKVKDGTNKIIDESFDEAIRLGLQHPAARSAINNFMDQASNFIINLCDKISKFILNAVNQFIEWLTKAWEAIKSFFEVAYSSISSFFKMIHNPQN
;
A
#
# COMPACT_ATOMS: atom_id res chain seq x y z
N MET A 1 -36.62 0.24 -5.22
CA MET A 1 -35.65 1.16 -4.58
C MET A 1 -35.13 0.45 -3.35
N SER A 2 -33.89 -0.03 -3.34
CA SER A 2 -33.32 -0.69 -2.17
C SER A 2 -33.14 0.34 -1.05
N HIS A 3 -33.66 0.05 0.15
CA HIS A 3 -33.31 0.80 1.34
C HIS A 3 -31.80 0.62 1.56
N ILE A 4 -31.03 1.68 1.38
CA ILE A 4 -29.65 1.74 1.88
C ILE A 4 -29.79 2.12 3.35
N ASP A 5 -29.35 1.24 4.25
CA ASP A 5 -29.43 1.49 5.68
C ASP A 5 -28.43 2.59 6.07
N HIS A 6 -28.76 3.39 7.09
CA HIS A 6 -27.90 4.49 7.54
C HIS A 6 -26.46 4.02 7.85
N VAL A 7 -26.32 2.81 8.39
CA VAL A 7 -25.03 2.17 8.68
C VAL A 7 -24.23 1.77 7.44
N ASP A 8 -24.90 1.52 6.31
CA ASP A 8 -24.23 1.23 5.02
C ASP A 8 -23.58 2.50 4.47
N ILE A 9 -24.29 3.63 4.59
CA ILE A 9 -23.77 4.95 4.21
C ILE A 9 -22.56 5.32 5.07
N GLN A 10 -22.63 5.07 6.38
CA GLN A 10 -21.51 5.32 7.29
C GLN A 10 -20.28 4.47 6.94
N PHE A 11 -20.47 3.17 6.66
CA PHE A 11 -19.38 2.29 6.24
C PHE A 11 -18.76 2.73 4.92
N PHE A 12 -19.58 2.99 3.90
CA PHE A 12 -19.13 3.49 2.61
C PHE A 12 -18.30 4.77 2.76
N ASN A 13 -18.83 5.75 3.49
CA ASN A 13 -18.15 7.04 3.70
C ASN A 13 -16.83 6.86 4.46
N LEU A 14 -16.78 6.02 5.49
CA LEU A 14 -15.56 5.73 6.22
C LEU A 14 -14.49 5.13 5.30
N MET A 15 -14.84 4.14 4.49
CA MET A 15 -13.90 3.52 3.53
C MET A 15 -13.42 4.51 2.48
N GLN A 16 -14.28 5.41 1.99
CA GLN A 16 -13.90 6.47 1.05
C GLN A 16 -12.97 7.50 1.69
N GLU A 17 -13.17 7.85 2.97
CA GLU A 17 -12.26 8.74 3.70
C GLU A 17 -10.89 8.11 3.93
N MET A 18 -10.87 6.84 4.34
CA MET A 18 -9.63 6.07 4.48
C MET A 18 -8.89 5.97 3.16
N ARG A 19 -9.57 5.63 2.05
CA ARG A 19 -9.00 5.60 0.70
C ARG A 19 -8.31 6.91 0.35
N ARG A 20 -9.03 8.03 0.50
CA ARG A 20 -8.52 9.37 0.20
C ARG A 20 -7.32 9.72 1.08
N TYR A 21 -7.41 9.42 2.37
CA TYR A 21 -6.30 9.60 3.30
C TYR A 21 -5.07 8.80 2.85
N THR A 22 -5.22 7.51 2.52
CA THR A 22 -4.11 6.64 2.12
C THR A 22 -3.40 7.18 0.87
N LYS A 23 -4.17 7.56 -0.16
CA LYS A 23 -3.63 8.16 -1.39
C LYS A 23 -2.90 9.48 -1.13
N ASN A 24 -3.46 10.33 -0.29
CA ASN A 24 -2.82 11.61 0.07
C ASN A 24 -1.53 11.40 0.86
N SER A 25 -1.47 10.38 1.71
CA SER A 25 -0.29 10.04 2.52
C SER A 25 0.90 9.56 1.68
N LEU A 26 0.68 9.02 0.46
CA LEU A 26 1.78 8.66 -0.46
C LEU A 26 2.67 9.85 -0.88
N ASN A 27 2.16 11.07 -0.70
CA ASN A 27 2.89 12.30 -1.04
C ASN A 27 3.47 13.03 0.18
N LYS A 28 3.22 12.53 1.40
CA LYS A 28 3.71 13.14 2.63
C LYS A 28 5.00 12.50 3.11
N SER A 29 5.88 13.29 3.71
CA SER A 29 7.12 12.82 4.33
C SER A 29 6.92 12.18 5.72
N LYS A 30 5.76 12.42 6.33
CA LYS A 30 5.31 11.83 7.60
C LYS A 30 3.88 11.35 7.47
N VAL A 31 3.64 10.13 7.91
CA VAL A 31 2.32 9.51 7.97
C VAL A 31 1.73 9.83 9.33
N GLU A 32 0.71 10.68 9.36
CA GLU A 32 -0.09 10.95 10.56
C GLU A 32 -1.19 9.90 10.68
N PRO A 33 -1.62 9.47 11.87
CA PRO A 33 -2.73 8.53 12.01
C PRO A 33 -3.99 9.01 11.25
N PHE A 34 -4.74 8.07 10.66
CA PHE A 34 -6.03 8.40 10.07
C PHE A 34 -7.01 8.87 11.15
N VAL A 35 -7.70 9.98 10.87
CA VAL A 35 -8.77 10.54 11.69
C VAL A 35 -9.94 10.88 10.77
N PRO A 36 -11.14 10.27 10.98
CA PRO A 36 -12.34 10.64 10.24
C PRO A 36 -12.66 12.13 10.33
N SER A 37 -13.19 12.70 9.25
CA SER A 37 -13.37 14.15 9.15
C SER A 37 -14.55 14.69 9.97
N THR A 38 -15.51 13.83 10.34
CA THR A 38 -16.71 14.22 11.09
C THR A 38 -16.86 13.48 12.42
N PRO A 39 -17.50 14.08 13.45
CA PRO A 39 -17.80 13.40 14.71
C PRO A 39 -18.60 12.10 14.53
N GLU A 40 -19.52 12.05 13.57
CA GLU A 40 -20.35 10.88 13.29
C GLU A 40 -19.52 9.71 12.75
N LEU A 41 -18.62 9.97 11.78
CA LEU A 41 -17.73 8.94 11.25
C LEU A 41 -16.68 8.52 12.27
N GLN A 42 -16.22 9.43 13.12
CA GLN A 42 -15.35 9.11 14.24
C GLN A 42 -16.04 8.17 15.24
N ALA A 43 -17.30 8.45 15.59
CA ALA A 43 -18.08 7.59 16.47
C ALA A 43 -18.30 6.21 15.85
N TYR A 44 -18.61 6.16 14.55
CA TYR A 44 -18.78 4.90 13.81
C TYR A 44 -17.49 4.08 13.73
N SER A 45 -16.35 4.70 13.41
CA SER A 45 -15.03 4.06 13.43
C SER A 45 -14.68 3.52 14.82
N ASN A 46 -14.99 4.28 15.88
CA ASN A 46 -14.80 3.83 17.26
C ASN A 46 -15.68 2.63 17.62
N MET A 47 -16.91 2.58 17.11
CA MET A 47 -17.81 1.43 17.27
C MET A 47 -17.24 0.19 16.59
N LEU A 48 -16.84 0.28 15.32
CA LEU A 48 -16.25 -0.84 14.58
C LEU A 48 -14.99 -1.39 15.27
N ARG A 49 -14.13 -0.51 15.79
CA ARG A 49 -12.94 -0.94 16.55
C ARG A 49 -13.29 -1.65 17.85
N LYS A 50 -14.31 -1.19 18.58
CA LYS A 50 -14.80 -1.89 19.78
C LYS A 50 -15.38 -3.26 19.44
N GLU A 51 -16.16 -3.34 18.36
CA GLU A 51 -16.73 -4.60 17.86
C GLU A 51 -15.65 -5.60 17.46
N TYR A 52 -14.61 -5.15 16.74
CA TYR A 52 -13.48 -6.00 16.38
C TYR A 52 -12.82 -6.61 17.63
N ASN A 53 -12.57 -5.77 18.64
CA ASN A 53 -11.93 -6.20 19.89
C ASN A 53 -12.82 -7.10 20.77
N SER A 54 -14.13 -7.15 20.51
CA SER A 54 -15.09 -7.96 21.27
C SER A 54 -15.64 -9.17 20.50
N MET A 55 -15.14 -9.43 19.28
CA MET A 55 -15.61 -10.57 18.48
C MET A 55 -15.33 -11.90 19.19
N ASN A 56 -16.36 -12.75 19.25
CA ASN A 56 -16.20 -14.14 19.66
C ASN A 56 -15.58 -14.99 18.53
N LEU A 57 -15.19 -16.23 18.84
CA LEU A 57 -14.53 -17.13 17.88
C LEU A 57 -15.35 -17.40 16.61
N ALA A 58 -16.68 -17.49 16.70
CA ALA A 58 -17.53 -17.73 15.54
C ALA A 58 -17.59 -16.50 14.62
N GLN A 59 -17.67 -15.31 15.20
CA GLN A 59 -17.62 -14.03 14.47
C GLN A 59 -16.27 -13.81 13.80
N GLN A 60 -15.17 -14.10 14.51
CA GLN A 60 -13.82 -14.04 13.95
C GLN A 60 -13.68 -14.98 12.76
N LYS A 61 -14.17 -16.22 12.87
CA LYS A 61 -14.09 -17.19 11.77
C LYS A 61 -14.85 -16.71 10.53
N ALA A 62 -16.08 -16.21 10.69
CA ALA A 62 -16.86 -15.69 9.56
C ALA A 62 -16.22 -14.45 8.92
N ALA A 63 -15.63 -13.57 9.74
CA ALA A 63 -14.89 -12.41 9.25
C ALA A 63 -13.61 -12.81 8.51
N ASN A 64 -12.92 -13.86 8.95
CA ASN A 64 -11.67 -14.32 8.36
C ASN A 64 -11.83 -14.76 6.90
N ASP A 65 -12.94 -15.40 6.55
CA ASP A 65 -13.22 -15.78 5.15
C ASP A 65 -13.33 -14.53 4.26
N VAL A 66 -14.00 -13.48 4.75
CA VAL A 66 -14.12 -12.18 4.06
C VAL A 66 -12.77 -11.44 3.98
N ILE A 67 -11.96 -11.52 5.04
CA ILE A 67 -10.60 -10.93 5.04
C ILE A 67 -9.67 -11.69 4.08
N ALA A 68 -9.85 -12.99 3.90
CA ALA A 68 -9.07 -13.75 2.92
C ALA A 68 -9.29 -13.23 1.49
N GLU A 69 -10.55 -12.92 1.12
CA GLU A 69 -10.85 -12.30 -0.19
C GLU A 69 -10.14 -10.95 -0.36
N LEU A 70 -10.08 -10.12 0.69
CA LEU A 70 -9.34 -8.84 0.63
C LEU A 70 -7.83 -9.03 0.48
N LYS A 71 -7.27 -10.06 1.12
CA LYS A 71 -5.84 -10.39 0.98
C LYS A 71 -5.50 -10.82 -0.43
N ASP A 72 -6.38 -11.59 -1.08
CA ASP A 72 -6.19 -12.06 -2.46
C ASP A 72 -6.13 -10.91 -3.49
N ILE A 73 -6.56 -9.71 -3.11
CA ILE A 73 -6.38 -8.48 -3.89
C ILE A 73 -5.17 -7.68 -3.41
N ALA A 74 -5.10 -7.40 -2.10
CA ALA A 74 -4.11 -6.49 -1.55
C ALA A 74 -2.68 -7.05 -1.61
N GLU A 75 -2.47 -8.36 -1.36
CA GLU A 75 -1.13 -8.97 -1.35
C GLU A 75 -0.52 -9.06 -2.76
N PRO A 76 -1.20 -9.66 -3.77
CA PRO A 76 -0.68 -9.67 -5.14
C PRO A 76 -0.52 -8.26 -5.71
N GLY A 77 -1.45 -7.36 -5.41
CA GLY A 77 -1.36 -5.95 -5.79
C GLY A 77 -0.10 -5.30 -5.23
N THR A 78 0.17 -5.48 -3.94
CA THR A 78 1.36 -4.91 -3.29
C THR A 78 2.66 -5.53 -3.84
N ASN A 79 2.68 -6.83 -4.13
CA ASN A 79 3.80 -7.48 -4.81
C ASN A 79 4.05 -6.89 -6.20
N SER A 80 3.00 -6.62 -6.97
CA SER A 80 3.13 -6.03 -8.31
C SER A 80 3.77 -4.63 -8.28
N VAL A 81 3.54 -3.85 -7.22
CA VAL A 81 4.19 -2.54 -7.03
C VAL A 81 5.68 -2.71 -6.75
N ALA A 82 6.05 -3.68 -5.92
CA ALA A 82 7.45 -4.00 -5.66
C ALA A 82 8.16 -4.49 -6.93
N GLU A 83 7.53 -5.39 -7.69
CA GLU A 83 8.05 -5.92 -8.96
C GLU A 83 8.19 -4.84 -10.03
N LEU A 84 7.18 -3.97 -10.17
CA LEU A 84 7.25 -2.81 -11.06
C LEU A 84 8.45 -1.93 -10.69
N SER A 85 8.64 -1.63 -9.40
CA SER A 85 9.75 -0.81 -8.96
C SER A 85 11.10 -1.47 -9.19
N GLU A 86 11.24 -2.76 -8.94
CA GLU A 86 12.47 -3.53 -9.15
C GLU A 86 12.85 -3.50 -10.63
N THR A 87 11.88 -3.80 -11.49
CA THR A 87 12.03 -3.79 -12.94
C THR A 87 12.47 -2.43 -13.44
N GLU A 88 11.78 -1.37 -13.02
CA GLU A 88 12.07 0.00 -13.45
C GLU A 88 13.45 0.48 -13.00
N VAL A 89 13.82 0.25 -11.73
CA VAL A 89 15.16 0.64 -11.25
C VAL A 89 16.25 -0.16 -11.97
N THR A 90 16.05 -1.46 -12.15
CA THR A 90 16.98 -2.34 -12.89
C THR A 90 17.17 -1.85 -14.32
N ASN A 91 16.07 -1.60 -15.04
CA ASN A 91 16.11 -1.14 -16.42
C ASN A 91 16.78 0.22 -16.56
N ASN A 92 16.49 1.16 -15.65
CA ASN A 92 17.14 2.47 -15.64
C ASN A 92 18.65 2.35 -15.38
N THR A 93 19.07 1.47 -14.47
CA THR A 93 20.50 1.22 -14.21
C THR A 93 21.18 0.57 -15.42
N ILE A 94 20.56 -0.40 -16.09
CA ILE A 94 21.08 -0.99 -17.34
C ILE A 94 21.19 0.08 -18.43
N LYS A 95 20.15 0.89 -18.59
CA LYS A 95 20.11 1.96 -19.58
C LYS A 95 21.26 2.94 -19.36
N TYR A 96 21.47 3.38 -18.12
CA TYR A 96 22.59 4.27 -17.79
C TYR A 96 23.95 3.68 -18.18
N GLN A 97 24.18 2.39 -17.90
CA GLN A 97 25.45 1.71 -18.25
C GLN A 97 25.72 1.68 -19.76
N ASN A 98 24.66 1.78 -20.58
CA ASN A 98 24.78 1.91 -22.02
C ASN A 98 24.97 3.37 -22.42
N ASP A 99 24.16 4.27 -21.88
CA ASP A 99 24.17 5.70 -22.20
C ASP A 99 25.51 6.34 -21.86
N ILE A 100 26.17 5.98 -20.75
CA ILE A 100 27.49 6.53 -20.39
C ILE A 100 28.59 6.16 -21.41
N LYS A 101 28.38 5.11 -22.22
CA LYS A 101 29.30 4.71 -23.29
C LYS A 101 29.00 5.42 -24.61
N SER A 102 27.72 5.71 -24.89
CA SER A 102 27.27 6.26 -26.18
C SER A 102 27.04 7.77 -26.18
N ASP A 103 26.57 8.34 -25.07
CA ASP A 103 26.27 9.76 -24.90
C ASP A 103 26.57 10.21 -23.45
N PRO A 104 27.87 10.29 -23.08
CA PRO A 104 28.28 10.56 -21.70
C PRO A 104 27.85 11.94 -21.18
N ASN A 105 27.61 12.90 -22.07
CA ASN A 105 27.24 14.26 -21.67
C ASN A 105 25.79 14.36 -21.15
N HIS A 106 24.93 13.41 -21.50
CA HIS A 106 23.51 13.41 -21.09
C HIS A 106 23.12 12.19 -20.24
N ALA A 107 24.01 11.20 -20.08
CA ALA A 107 23.72 9.96 -19.38
C ALA A 107 23.22 10.18 -17.94
N ASP A 108 23.87 11.08 -17.19
CA ASP A 108 23.52 11.36 -15.80
C ASP A 108 22.14 12.04 -15.68
N GLU A 109 21.88 13.07 -16.49
CA GLU A 109 20.59 13.77 -16.51
C GLU A 109 19.45 12.83 -16.94
N ASN A 110 19.67 12.02 -17.98
CA ASN A 110 18.70 11.04 -18.45
C ASN A 110 18.36 10.02 -17.36
N TRP A 111 19.37 9.53 -16.64
CA TRP A 111 19.16 8.58 -15.55
C TRP A 111 18.40 9.18 -14.38
N ILE A 112 18.73 10.40 -13.96
CA ILE A 112 17.98 11.12 -12.91
C ILE A 112 16.51 11.29 -13.32
N ASN A 113 16.26 11.68 -14.56
CA ASN A 113 14.91 11.84 -15.10
C ASN A 113 14.14 10.52 -15.13
N ASP A 114 14.78 9.43 -15.55
CA ASP A 114 14.14 8.11 -15.61
C ASP A 114 13.87 7.54 -14.21
N MET A 115 14.78 7.70 -13.25
CA MET A 115 14.56 7.33 -11.86
C MET A 115 13.39 8.11 -11.23
N ASN A 116 13.28 9.41 -11.51
CA ASN A 116 12.15 10.21 -11.05
C ASN A 116 10.81 9.77 -11.70
N LYS A 117 10.82 9.40 -12.98
CA LYS A 117 9.64 8.81 -13.64
C LYS A 117 9.24 7.48 -13.01
N SER A 118 10.21 6.61 -12.71
CA SER A 118 9.95 5.33 -12.04
C SER A 118 9.36 5.53 -10.65
N ARG A 119 9.85 6.52 -9.89
CA ARG A 119 9.23 6.92 -8.61
C ARG A 119 7.77 7.32 -8.79
N GLN A 120 7.42 8.05 -9.85
CA GLN A 120 6.04 8.41 -10.13
C GLN A 120 5.20 7.19 -10.52
N LYS A 121 5.71 6.30 -11.38
CA LYS A 121 5.02 5.04 -11.75
C LYS A 121 4.72 4.17 -10.53
N VAL A 122 5.64 4.08 -9.57
CA VAL A 122 5.42 3.36 -8.31
C VAL A 122 4.23 3.94 -7.54
N LYS A 123 4.15 5.27 -7.44
CA LYS A 123 3.01 5.93 -6.79
C LYS A 123 1.70 5.67 -7.53
N ASP A 124 1.72 5.72 -8.86
CA ASP A 124 0.54 5.50 -9.68
C ASP A 124 0.05 4.05 -9.57
N GLY A 125 0.97 3.08 -9.61
CA GLY A 125 0.68 1.67 -9.34
C GLY A 125 0.13 1.46 -7.93
N THR A 126 0.73 2.11 -6.92
CA THR A 126 0.24 2.05 -5.53
C THR A 126 -1.18 2.62 -5.40
N ASN A 127 -1.47 3.75 -6.05
CA ASN A 127 -2.80 4.35 -6.06
C ASN A 127 -3.84 3.39 -6.66
N LYS A 128 -3.50 2.66 -7.73
CA LYS A 128 -4.38 1.67 -8.34
C LYS A 128 -4.72 0.54 -7.36
N ILE A 129 -3.71 -0.01 -6.68
CA ILE A 129 -3.93 -1.09 -5.69
C ILE A 129 -4.76 -0.60 -4.50
N ILE A 130 -4.55 0.65 -4.05
CA ILE A 130 -5.40 1.27 -3.02
C ILE A 130 -6.85 1.34 -3.52
N ASP A 131 -7.09 1.85 -4.73
CA ASP A 131 -8.44 1.96 -5.27
C ASP A 131 -9.12 0.57 -5.35
N GLU A 132 -8.44 -0.43 -5.90
CA GLU A 132 -8.93 -1.81 -6.00
C GLU A 132 -9.23 -2.43 -4.63
N SER A 133 -8.32 -2.28 -3.66
CA SER A 133 -8.49 -2.84 -2.31
C SER A 133 -9.66 -2.18 -1.57
N PHE A 134 -9.85 -0.87 -1.71
CA PHE A 134 -10.97 -0.17 -1.08
C PHE A 134 -12.30 -0.38 -1.83
N ASP A 135 -12.29 -0.57 -3.15
CA ASP A 135 -13.50 -0.93 -3.90
C ASP A 135 -14.01 -2.29 -3.41
N GLU A 136 -13.08 -3.23 -3.22
CA GLU A 136 -13.40 -4.56 -2.72
C GLU A 136 -13.84 -4.55 -1.25
N ALA A 137 -13.18 -3.76 -0.39
CA ALA A 137 -13.58 -3.59 1.00
C ALA A 137 -15.00 -3.02 1.13
N ILE A 138 -15.36 -2.06 0.27
CA ILE A 138 -16.72 -1.52 0.21
C ILE A 138 -17.70 -2.60 -0.22
N ARG A 139 -17.42 -3.33 -1.32
CA ARG A 139 -18.27 -4.41 -1.82
C ARG A 139 -18.54 -5.44 -0.72
N LEU A 140 -17.48 -5.95 -0.10
CA LEU A 140 -17.55 -6.98 0.92
C LEU A 140 -18.22 -6.49 2.20
N GLY A 141 -17.94 -5.27 2.66
CA GLY A 141 -18.59 -4.74 3.86
C GLY A 141 -20.08 -4.44 3.67
N LEU A 142 -20.51 -4.11 2.46
CA LEU A 142 -21.93 -3.99 2.14
C LEU A 142 -22.62 -5.36 2.09
N GLN A 143 -21.97 -6.39 1.55
CA GLN A 143 -22.51 -7.76 1.48
C GLN A 143 -22.45 -8.52 2.81
N HIS A 144 -21.47 -8.21 3.65
CA HIS A 144 -21.21 -8.87 4.92
C HIS A 144 -21.13 -7.85 6.07
N PRO A 145 -22.27 -7.27 6.52
CA PRO A 145 -22.26 -6.26 7.58
C PRO A 145 -21.55 -6.70 8.87
N ALA A 146 -21.65 -7.99 9.22
CA ALA A 146 -20.97 -8.57 10.39
C ALA A 146 -19.43 -8.56 10.29
N ALA A 147 -18.86 -8.42 9.09
CA ALA A 147 -17.42 -8.38 8.86
C ALA A 147 -16.85 -6.95 8.82
N ARG A 148 -17.68 -5.89 8.83
CA ARG A 148 -17.25 -4.48 8.67
C ARG A 148 -16.16 -4.05 9.64
N SER A 149 -16.23 -4.50 10.89
CA SER A 149 -15.24 -4.19 11.91
C SER A 149 -13.88 -4.85 11.63
N ALA A 150 -13.86 -6.09 11.15
CA ALA A 150 -12.65 -6.75 10.67
C ALA A 150 -12.11 -6.10 9.40
N ILE A 151 -12.98 -5.77 8.43
CA ILE A 151 -12.59 -5.10 7.18
C ILE A 151 -11.96 -3.75 7.48
N ASN A 152 -12.58 -2.93 8.34
CA ASN A 152 -12.04 -1.64 8.75
C ASN A 152 -10.65 -1.79 9.38
N ASN A 153 -10.48 -2.75 10.29
CA ASN A 153 -9.20 -3.03 10.94
C ASN A 153 -8.13 -3.52 9.94
N PHE A 154 -8.51 -4.37 8.99
CA PHE A 154 -7.62 -4.82 7.93
C PHE A 154 -7.18 -3.66 7.02
N MET A 155 -8.13 -2.84 6.56
CA MET A 155 -7.84 -1.72 5.65
C MET A 155 -6.98 -0.63 6.29
N ASP A 156 -7.14 -0.39 7.60
CA ASP A 156 -6.27 0.53 8.35
C ASP A 156 -4.82 0.01 8.38
N GLN A 157 -4.63 -1.24 8.80
CA GLN A 157 -3.30 -1.86 8.84
C GLN A 157 -2.66 -1.99 7.45
N ALA A 158 -3.41 -2.45 6.45
CA ALA A 158 -2.94 -2.60 5.07
C ALA A 158 -2.59 -1.24 4.45
N SER A 159 -3.40 -0.21 4.66
CA SER A 159 -3.10 1.15 4.22
C SER A 159 -1.78 1.65 4.80
N ASN A 160 -1.60 1.51 6.12
CA ASN A 160 -0.36 1.92 6.79
C ASN A 160 0.86 1.15 6.26
N PHE A 161 0.73 -0.15 6.02
CA PHE A 161 1.79 -0.95 5.42
C PHE A 161 2.14 -0.48 4.01
N ILE A 162 1.15 -0.31 3.14
CA ILE A 162 1.32 0.12 1.75
C ILE A 162 1.98 1.49 1.67
N ILE A 163 1.54 2.45 2.50
CA ILE A 163 2.17 3.79 2.56
C ILE A 163 3.65 3.66 2.95
N ASN A 164 3.96 2.88 3.98
CA ASN A 164 5.33 2.69 4.44
C ASN A 164 6.21 1.98 3.40
N LEU A 165 5.67 1.01 2.67
CA LEU A 165 6.39 0.35 1.59
C LEU A 165 6.68 1.31 0.44
N CYS A 166 5.68 2.07 -0.01
CA CYS A 166 5.84 3.07 -1.08
C CYS A 166 6.86 4.15 -0.68
N ASP A 167 6.87 4.59 0.58
CA ASP A 167 7.87 5.53 1.11
C ASP A 167 9.29 4.92 1.10
N LYS A 168 9.45 3.66 1.55
CA LYS A 168 10.74 2.95 1.49
C LYS A 168 11.26 2.83 0.05
N ILE A 169 10.40 2.44 -0.89
CA ILE A 169 10.75 2.36 -2.32
C ILE A 169 11.13 3.74 -2.86
N SER A 170 10.33 4.76 -2.56
CA SER A 170 10.62 6.14 -2.98
C SER A 170 11.96 6.64 -2.44
N LYS A 171 12.27 6.35 -1.17
CA LYS A 171 13.56 6.71 -0.54
C LYS A 171 14.71 5.94 -1.14
N PHE A 172 14.53 4.66 -1.47
CA PHE A 172 15.53 3.88 -2.16
C PHE A 172 15.89 4.50 -3.53
N ILE A 173 14.89 4.87 -4.33
CA ILE A 173 15.10 5.54 -5.62
C ILE A 173 15.77 6.91 -5.44
N LEU A 174 15.32 7.73 -4.47
CA LEU A 174 15.93 9.03 -4.20
C LEU A 174 17.38 8.91 -3.71
N ASN A 175 17.68 7.90 -2.90
CA ASN A 175 19.05 7.66 -2.43
C ASN A 175 19.97 7.25 -3.58
N ALA A 176 19.48 6.40 -4.51
CA ALA A 176 20.21 6.11 -5.74
C ALA A 176 20.53 7.43 -6.47
N VAL A 177 19.53 8.27 -6.73
CA VAL A 177 19.70 9.57 -7.41
C VAL A 177 20.71 10.48 -6.70
N ASN A 178 20.62 10.60 -5.37
CA ASN A 178 21.46 11.52 -4.60
C ASN A 178 22.92 11.03 -4.43
N GLN A 179 23.14 9.71 -4.41
CA GLN A 179 24.45 9.09 -4.19
C GLN A 179 24.94 8.36 -5.44
N PHE A 180 24.62 8.91 -6.61
CA PHE A 180 24.78 8.28 -7.90
C PHE A 180 26.12 7.56 -8.14
N ILE A 181 27.25 8.24 -7.90
CA ILE A 181 28.59 7.69 -8.15
C ILE A 181 28.83 6.45 -7.28
N GLU A 182 28.48 6.52 -5.99
CA GLU A 182 28.62 5.40 -5.06
C GLU A 182 27.61 4.29 -5.37
N TRP A 183 26.39 4.66 -5.75
CA TRP A 183 25.32 3.77 -6.11
C TRP A 183 25.74 2.81 -7.24
N LEU A 184 26.31 3.33 -8.32
CA LEU A 184 26.68 2.53 -9.49
C LEU A 184 27.65 1.38 -9.16
N THR A 185 28.53 1.58 -8.18
CA THR A 185 29.49 0.54 -7.77
C THR A 185 28.84 -0.65 -7.05
N LYS A 186 27.64 -0.45 -6.48
CA LYS A 186 26.93 -1.44 -5.66
C LYS A 186 25.49 -1.68 -6.11
N ALA A 187 25.10 -1.13 -7.26
CA ALA A 187 23.70 -1.04 -7.67
C ALA A 187 23.02 -2.42 -7.69
N TRP A 188 23.67 -3.44 -8.24
CA TRP A 188 23.08 -4.78 -8.35
C TRP A 188 22.84 -5.45 -7.00
N GLU A 189 23.82 -5.38 -6.11
CA GLU A 189 23.68 -5.93 -4.76
C GLU A 189 22.61 -5.19 -3.97
N ALA A 190 22.57 -3.86 -4.10
CA ALA A 190 21.63 -3.04 -3.37
C ALA A 190 20.19 -3.15 -3.89
N ILE A 191 19.97 -3.28 -5.20
CA ILE A 191 18.66 -3.60 -5.80
C ILE A 191 18.18 -4.94 -5.26
N LYS A 192 18.99 -6.00 -5.44
CA LYS A 192 18.63 -7.34 -5.01
C LYS A 192 18.29 -7.40 -3.52
N SER A 193 19.19 -6.88 -2.67
CA SER A 193 19.01 -6.88 -1.23
C SER A 193 17.76 -6.11 -0.79
N PHE A 194 17.53 -4.94 -1.38
CA PHE A 194 16.35 -4.13 -1.05
C PHE A 194 15.04 -4.85 -1.41
N PHE A 195 14.93 -5.41 -2.62
CA PHE A 195 13.71 -6.04 -3.07
C PHE A 195 13.47 -7.41 -2.42
N GLU A 196 14.52 -8.18 -2.10
CA GLU A 196 14.40 -9.38 -1.25
C GLU A 196 13.77 -9.04 0.11
N VAL A 197 14.22 -7.95 0.75
CA VAL A 197 13.65 -7.46 2.01
C VAL A 197 12.21 -6.95 1.82
N ALA A 198 11.92 -6.28 0.70
CA ALA A 198 10.59 -5.79 0.38
C ALA A 198 9.59 -6.95 0.24
N TYR A 199 9.88 -7.95 -0.59
CA TYR A 199 9.03 -9.13 -0.77
C TYR A 199 8.86 -9.93 0.52
N SER A 200 9.94 -10.10 1.29
CA SER A 200 9.87 -10.74 2.60
C SER A 200 8.96 -9.99 3.57
N SER A 201 9.02 -8.64 3.55
CA SER A 201 8.16 -7.79 4.37
C SER A 201 6.68 -7.90 3.96
N ILE A 202 6.39 -7.94 2.66
CA ILE A 202 5.03 -8.11 2.13
C ILE A 202 4.47 -9.46 2.58
N SER A 203 5.19 -10.56 2.31
CA SER A 203 4.72 -11.89 2.69
C SER A 203 4.54 -12.03 4.20
N SER A 204 5.48 -11.50 4.99
CA SER A 204 5.38 -11.53 6.47
C SER A 204 4.17 -10.75 6.98
N PHE A 205 3.92 -9.55 6.43
CA PHE A 205 2.79 -8.72 6.81
C PHE A 205 1.44 -9.42 6.55
N PHE A 206 1.23 -9.92 5.33
CA PHE A 206 -0.05 -10.54 4.97
C PHE A 206 -0.28 -11.91 5.62
N LYS A 207 0.79 -12.63 5.99
CA LYS A 207 0.71 -13.79 6.89
C LYS A 207 0.32 -13.39 8.32
N MET A 208 0.85 -12.29 8.85
CA MET A 208 0.62 -11.85 10.24
C MET A 208 -0.74 -11.21 10.49
N ILE A 209 -1.31 -10.50 9.51
CA ILE A 209 -2.61 -9.81 9.64
C ILE A 209 -3.82 -10.78 9.75
N HIS A 210 -3.59 -12.01 10.22
CA HIS A 210 -4.58 -13.06 10.46
C HIS A 210 -4.64 -13.55 11.91
N ASN A 211 -3.93 -12.92 12.85
CA ASN A 211 -3.87 -13.43 14.23
C ASN A 211 -4.60 -12.51 15.23
N PRO A 212 -5.89 -12.74 15.53
CA PRO A 212 -6.59 -12.07 16.63
C PRO A 212 -6.15 -12.57 18.03
N GLN A 213 -4.94 -13.15 18.16
CA GLN A 213 -4.43 -13.83 19.36
C GLN A 213 -3.08 -13.25 19.84
N ASN A 214 -2.90 -11.94 19.72
CA ASN A 214 -2.04 -11.20 20.66
C ASN A 214 -2.90 -10.20 21.43
#